data_AF-A0A765T732-F1
#
_entry.id   AF-A0A765T732-F1
#
_cell.length_a   1.000
_cell.length_b   1.000
_cell.length_c   1.000
_cell.angle_alpha   90.00
_cell.angle_beta   90.00
_cell.angle_gamma   90.00
#
_symmetry.space_group_name_H-M   'P 1'
#
loop_
_entity.id
_entity.type
_entity.pdbx_description
1 polymer ?
#
loop_
_entity_poly.entity_id
_entity_poly.type
_entity_poly.pdbx_seq_one_letter_code
_entity_poly.pdbx_strand_id
1 'polypeptide(L)'
;QWNIRGGEDMSVFMERSIREADRVLVICTDRYCYKARGRVGGVGYESHLLTSEIMQEMGTIKFIPIIRNLTNGVSLPDALSGRFYYNLSDGAEYHNNFELLLRELHDAPVPIPPIGINPFC
;
A
#
# COMPACT_ATOMS: atom_id res chain seq x y z
N GLN A 1 4.44 -11.50 -13.97
CA GLN A 1 2.97 -11.38 -14.09
C GLN A 1 2.41 -12.79 -14.03
N TRP A 2 1.65 -13.14 -12.99
CA TRP A 2 1.20 -14.50 -12.73
C TRP A 2 -0.30 -14.48 -12.44
N ASN A 3 -1.13 -14.51 -13.50
CA ASN A 3 -2.47 -15.13 -13.61
C ASN A 3 -3.33 -14.56 -14.76
N ILE A 4 -2.82 -13.69 -15.62
CA ILE A 4 -3.61 -13.19 -16.75
C ILE A 4 -3.54 -14.23 -17.86
N ARG A 5 -4.62 -14.99 -18.07
CA ARG A 5 -4.78 -15.80 -19.28
C ARG A 5 -5.03 -14.83 -20.43
N GLY A 6 -4.39 -15.06 -21.59
CA GLY A 6 -4.57 -14.19 -22.75
C GLY A 6 -6.06 -14.07 -23.12
N GLY A 7 -6.63 -12.87 -22.96
CA GLY A 7 -8.05 -12.57 -23.21
C GLY A 7 -8.86 -12.11 -21.99
N GLU A 8 -8.34 -12.22 -20.76
CA GLU A 8 -9.01 -11.72 -19.56
C GLU A 8 -8.85 -10.19 -19.42
N ASP A 9 -9.94 -9.50 -19.09
CA ASP A 9 -9.90 -8.07 -18.79
C ASP A 9 -9.15 -7.84 -17.47
N MET A 10 -8.05 -7.08 -17.53
CA MET A 10 -7.21 -6.76 -16.37
C MET A 10 -8.02 -6.17 -15.21
N SER A 11 -9.06 -5.42 -15.54
CA SER A 11 -9.91 -4.73 -14.58
C SER A 11 -10.76 -5.70 -13.77
N VAL A 12 -11.37 -6.68 -14.45
CA VAL A 12 -12.17 -7.74 -13.83
C VAL A 12 -11.28 -8.61 -12.93
N PHE A 13 -10.07 -8.91 -13.40
CA PHE A 13 -9.10 -9.65 -12.60
C PHE A 13 -8.68 -8.85 -11.35
N MET A 14 -8.43 -7.55 -11.49
CA MET A 14 -8.08 -6.67 -10.37
C MET A 14 -9.21 -6.55 -9.36
N GLU A 15 -10.45 -6.27 -9.79
CA GLU A 15 -11.62 -6.20 -8.90
C GLU A 15 -11.79 -7.49 -8.11
N ARG A 16 -11.73 -8.64 -8.79
CA ARG A 16 -11.85 -9.93 -8.14
C ARG A 16 -10.72 -10.16 -7.14
N SER A 17 -9.49 -9.88 -7.53
CA SER A 17 -8.31 -10.04 -6.68
C SER A 17 -8.38 -9.14 -5.45
N ILE A 18 -8.83 -7.90 -5.60
CA ILE A 18 -9.01 -6.97 -4.48
C ILE A 18 -10.12 -7.50 -3.58
N ARG A 19 -11.27 -7.93 -4.13
CA ARG A 19 -12.39 -8.44 -3.33
C ARG A 19 -12.03 -9.68 -2.52
N GLU A 20 -11.26 -10.60 -3.08
CA GLU A 20 -10.89 -11.88 -2.46
C GLU A 20 -9.68 -11.79 -1.50
N ALA A 21 -8.87 -10.73 -1.57
CA ALA A 21 -7.67 -10.60 -0.76
C ALA A 21 -7.95 -10.02 0.65
N ASP A 22 -7.30 -10.58 1.67
CA ASP A 22 -7.35 -10.03 3.06
C ASP A 22 -6.48 -8.78 3.23
N ARG A 23 -5.39 -8.70 2.47
CA ARG A 23 -4.44 -7.58 2.43
C ARG A 23 -4.04 -7.29 0.99
N VAL A 24 -4.01 -6.02 0.64
CA VAL A 24 -3.67 -5.52 -0.70
C VAL A 24 -2.50 -4.55 -0.58
N LEU A 25 -1.36 -4.92 -1.16
CA LEU A 25 -0.18 -4.08 -1.19
C LEU A 25 -0.28 -3.08 -2.35
N VAL A 26 -0.24 -1.79 -2.03
CA VAL A 26 -0.29 -0.71 -3.02
C VAL A 26 1.10 -0.13 -3.21
N ILE A 27 1.76 -0.49 -4.31
CA ILE A 27 3.12 -0.03 -4.61
C ILE A 27 3.08 1.38 -5.20
N CYS A 28 3.37 2.37 -4.35
CA CYS A 28 3.49 3.77 -4.70
C CYS A 28 4.87 4.05 -5.32
N THR A 29 4.89 4.14 -6.65
CA THR A 29 6.00 4.67 -7.45
C THR A 29 5.67 6.08 -7.94
N ASP A 30 6.66 6.85 -8.38
CA ASP A 30 6.43 8.21 -8.90
C ASP A 30 5.42 8.21 -10.05
N ARG A 31 5.55 7.25 -10.97
CA ARG A 31 4.63 7.10 -12.10
C ARG A 31 3.22 6.74 -11.64
N TYR A 32 3.09 5.88 -10.64
CA TYR A 32 1.79 5.51 -10.09
C TYR A 32 1.12 6.69 -9.40
N CYS A 33 1.86 7.42 -8.55
CA CYS A 33 1.33 8.57 -7.81
C CYS A 33 0.98 9.73 -8.76
N TYR A 34 1.79 9.96 -9.79
CA TYR A 34 1.49 10.94 -10.83
C TYR A 34 0.21 10.60 -11.57
N LYS A 35 0.01 9.32 -11.96
CA LYS A 35 -1.23 8.85 -12.59
C LYS A 35 -2.45 8.94 -11.66
N ALA A 36 -2.28 8.67 -10.37
CA ALA A 36 -3.36 8.73 -9.39
C ALA A 36 -3.80 10.18 -9.12
N ARG A 37 -2.86 11.14 -9.09
CA ARG A 37 -3.16 12.59 -8.90
C ARG A 37 -3.62 13.26 -10.18
N GLY A 38 -2.97 12.96 -11.29
CA GLY A 38 -3.28 13.49 -12.60
C GLY A 38 -4.49 12.77 -13.18
N ARG A 39 -5.70 13.31 -12.94
CA ARG A 39 -6.92 12.97 -13.71
C ARG A 39 -6.81 13.30 -15.23
N VAL A 40 -5.61 13.49 -15.75
CA VAL A 40 -5.31 14.08 -17.05
C VAL A 40 -4.47 13.07 -17.85
N GLY A 41 -5.11 12.46 -18.84
CA GLY A 41 -4.44 11.66 -19.87
C GLY A 41 -4.73 10.17 -19.81
N GLY A 42 -5.96 9.78 -20.17
CA GLY A 42 -6.38 8.57 -20.90
C GLY A 42 -5.75 7.18 -20.66
N VAL A 43 -4.84 7.00 -19.71
CA VAL A 43 -3.99 5.81 -19.56
C VAL A 43 -3.76 5.53 -18.07
N GLY A 44 -4.85 5.25 -17.38
CA GLY A 44 -4.81 4.94 -15.95
C GLY A 44 -6.11 4.32 -15.42
N TYR A 45 -6.82 3.52 -16.22
CA TYR A 45 -8.04 2.86 -15.76
C TYR A 45 -7.79 2.02 -14.50
N GLU A 46 -6.70 1.25 -14.49
CA GLU A 46 -6.25 0.46 -13.33
C GLU A 46 -6.01 1.32 -12.07
N SER A 47 -5.33 2.46 -12.22
CA SER A 47 -5.06 3.37 -11.10
C SER A 47 -6.34 4.04 -10.60
N HIS A 48 -7.28 4.35 -11.50
CA HIS A 48 -8.57 4.93 -11.14
C HIS A 48 -9.45 3.93 -10.40
N LEU A 49 -9.51 2.69 -10.89
CA LEU A 49 -10.25 1.58 -10.29
C LEU A 49 -9.71 1.25 -8.89
N LEU A 50 -8.39 1.16 -8.72
CA LEU A 50 -7.81 0.96 -7.39
C LEU A 50 -8.13 2.14 -6.46
N THR A 51 -8.08 3.37 -6.98
CA THR A 51 -8.42 4.57 -6.18
C THR A 51 -9.89 4.56 -5.76
N SER A 52 -10.82 4.19 -6.66
CA SER A 52 -12.24 4.07 -6.28
C SER A 52 -12.45 3.00 -5.23
N GLU A 53 -11.79 1.86 -5.35
CA GLU A 53 -11.89 0.76 -4.39
C GLU A 53 -11.36 1.16 -3.01
N ILE A 54 -10.19 1.83 -2.96
CA ILE A 54 -9.63 2.39 -1.71
C ILE A 54 -10.60 3.40 -1.08
N MET A 55 -11.27 4.20 -1.90
CA MET A 55 -12.26 5.18 -1.43
C MET A 55 -13.55 4.50 -0.93
N GLN A 56 -13.99 3.41 -1.56
CA GLN A 56 -15.16 2.64 -1.12
C GLN A 56 -14.89 1.89 0.19
N GLU A 57 -13.68 1.35 0.34
CA GLU A 57 -13.22 0.69 1.56
C GLU A 57 -12.45 1.66 2.49
N MET A 58 -12.87 2.92 2.56
CA MET A 58 -12.31 3.86 3.53
C MET A 58 -12.58 3.37 4.97
N GLY A 59 -11.50 3.24 5.75
CA GLY A 59 -11.56 2.77 7.14
C GLY A 59 -11.15 1.31 7.35
N THR A 60 -10.93 0.53 6.28
CA THR A 60 -10.38 -0.82 6.40
C THR A 60 -8.85 -0.80 6.45
N ILE A 61 -8.25 -1.80 7.12
CA ILE A 61 -6.80 -2.03 7.14
C ILE A 61 -6.29 -2.84 5.95
N LYS A 62 -7.18 -3.13 4.98
CA LYS A 62 -6.89 -4.01 3.85
C LYS A 62 -5.79 -3.46 2.94
N PHE A 63 -5.82 -2.17 2.65
CA PHE A 63 -4.86 -1.52 1.77
C PHE A 63 -3.63 -1.04 2.53
N ILE A 64 -2.48 -1.63 2.20
CA ILE A 64 -1.18 -1.30 2.78
C ILE A 64 -0.37 -0.51 1.74
N PRO A 65 -0.15 0.80 1.91
CA PRO A 65 0.71 1.58 1.04
C PRO A 65 2.17 1.20 1.23
N ILE A 66 2.87 0.95 0.12
CA ILE A 66 4.31 0.69 0.08
C ILE A 66 4.96 1.72 -0.83
N ILE A 67 5.95 2.43 -0.31
CA ILE A 67 6.74 3.37 -1.08
C ILE A 67 7.95 2.67 -1.68
N ARG A 68 8.17 2.85 -2.98
CA ARG A 68 9.36 2.34 -3.68
C ARG A 68 9.98 3.41 -4.56
N ASN A 69 11.17 3.87 -4.16
CA ASN A 69 12.08 4.71 -4.95
C ASN A 69 11.39 5.96 -5.52
N LEU A 70 10.90 6.83 -4.64
CA LEU A 70 10.33 8.12 -5.02
C LEU A 70 11.44 9.16 -5.15
N THR A 71 11.50 9.80 -6.31
CA THR A 71 12.50 10.82 -6.65
C THR A 71 12.20 12.18 -5.99
N ASN A 72 10.92 12.50 -5.78
CA ASN A 72 10.48 13.81 -5.27
C ASN A 72 9.96 13.77 -3.82
N GLY A 73 10.43 12.81 -3.02
CA GLY A 73 9.98 12.59 -1.64
C GLY A 73 8.70 11.76 -1.54
N VAL A 74 8.20 11.60 -0.31
CA VAL A 74 7.03 10.74 -0.03
C VAL A 74 5.80 11.25 -0.78
N SER A 75 5.31 10.42 -1.68
CA SER A 75 4.21 10.70 -2.58
C SER A 75 3.27 9.52 -2.48
N LEU A 76 2.11 9.76 -1.87
CA LEU A 76 1.00 8.82 -1.80
C LEU A 76 -0.18 9.40 -2.60
N PRO A 77 -1.05 8.54 -3.15
CA PRO A 77 -2.37 8.95 -3.59
C PRO A 77 -3.14 9.63 -2.45
N ASP A 78 -3.97 10.63 -2.76
CA ASP A 78 -4.70 11.40 -1.73
C ASP A 78 -5.54 10.50 -0.83
N ALA A 79 -6.13 9.44 -1.40
CA ALA A 79 -6.91 8.43 -0.68
C ALA A 79 -6.10 7.62 0.37
N LEU A 80 -4.77 7.61 0.30
CA LEU A 80 -3.86 6.92 1.22
C LEU A 80 -3.01 7.88 2.07
N SER A 81 -3.14 9.20 1.87
CA SER A 81 -2.29 10.23 2.50
C SER A 81 -2.29 10.23 4.04
N GLY A 82 -3.33 9.69 4.68
CA GLY A 82 -3.45 9.61 6.14
C GLY A 82 -3.21 8.21 6.73
N ARG A 83 -2.84 7.22 5.92
CA ARG A 83 -2.64 5.84 6.39
C ARG A 83 -1.17 5.57 6.69
N PHE A 84 -0.91 4.65 7.61
CA PHE A 84 0.44 4.13 7.83
C PHE A 84 0.96 3.49 6.53
N TYR A 85 2.23 3.71 6.23
CA TYR A 85 2.87 3.20 5.01
C TYR A 85 4.24 2.61 5.33
N TYR A 86 4.66 1.62 4.55
CA TYR A 86 6.01 1.07 4.63
C TYR A 86 6.89 1.69 3.57
N ASN A 87 8.02 2.26 3.97
CA ASN A 87 9.01 2.76 3.03
C ASN A 87 10.03 1.67 2.71
N LEU A 88 9.87 1.05 1.55
CA LEU A 88 10.81 0.06 1.01
C LEU A 88 11.68 0.67 -0.07
N SER A 89 11.97 1.97 -0.04
CA SER A 89 12.99 2.58 -0.91
C SER A 89 14.39 2.12 -0.51
N ASP A 90 15.33 2.15 -1.44
CA ASP A 90 16.72 1.73 -1.17
C ASP A 90 17.35 2.63 -0.09
N GLY A 91 17.88 2.02 0.98
CA GLY A 91 18.44 2.74 2.13
C GLY A 91 18.59 1.89 3.39
N ALA A 92 19.05 2.50 4.48
CA ALA A 92 19.29 1.83 5.76
C ALA A 92 17.98 1.25 6.39
N GLU A 93 16.86 1.94 6.19
CA GLU A 93 15.55 1.56 6.75
C GLU A 93 14.87 0.42 5.98
N TYR A 94 15.38 0.02 4.80
CA TYR A 94 14.75 -0.99 3.95
C TYR A 94 14.52 -2.30 4.70
N HIS A 95 15.55 -2.82 5.37
CA HIS A 95 15.48 -4.13 6.02
C HIS A 95 14.49 -4.12 7.19
N ASN A 96 14.54 -3.10 8.03
CA ASN A 96 13.64 -2.92 9.15
C ASN A 96 12.17 -2.80 8.70
N ASN A 97 11.89 -1.94 7.71
CA ASN A 97 10.54 -1.79 7.17
C ASN A 97 10.03 -3.05 6.49
N PHE A 98 10.91 -3.83 5.84
CA PHE A 98 10.56 -5.10 5.23
C PHE A 98 10.19 -6.15 6.29
N GLU A 99 10.94 -6.25 7.38
CA GLU A 99 10.59 -7.13 8.50
C GLU A 99 9.26 -6.73 9.15
N LEU A 100 9.02 -5.44 9.35
CA LEU A 100 7.75 -4.95 9.90
C LEU A 100 6.58 -5.26 8.95
N LEU A 101 6.76 -5.11 7.64
CA LEU A 101 5.75 -5.49 6.65
C LEU A 101 5.46 -7.00 6.69
N LEU A 102 6.50 -7.84 6.79
CA LEU A 102 6.30 -9.29 6.90
C LEU A 102 5.52 -9.65 8.16
N ARG A 103 5.84 -9.03 9.30
CA ARG A 103 5.09 -9.23 10.55
C ARG A 103 3.62 -8.84 10.41
N GLU A 104 3.35 -7.71 9.77
CA GLU A 104 1.98 -7.26 9.48
C GLU A 104 1.21 -8.24 8.59
N LEU A 105 1.85 -8.76 7.54
CA LEU A 105 1.23 -9.73 6.63
C LEU A 105 0.97 -11.09 7.29
N HIS A 106 1.76 -11.46 8.30
CA HIS A 106 1.60 -12.69 9.05
C HIS A 106 0.77 -12.54 10.34
N ASP A 107 0.20 -11.36 10.60
CA ASP A 107 -0.52 -11.04 11.85
C ASP A 107 0.30 -11.36 13.11
N ALA A 108 1.61 -11.08 13.05
CA ALA A 108 2.57 -11.33 14.11
C ALA A 108 2.92 -10.00 14.82
N PRO A 109 2.11 -9.54 15.79
CA PRO A 109 2.30 -8.24 16.42
C PRO A 109 3.65 -8.14 17.13
N VAL A 110 4.28 -6.97 17.02
CA VAL A 110 5.46 -6.66 17.83
C VAL A 110 5.03 -6.56 19.29
N PRO A 111 5.68 -7.28 20.22
CA PRO A 111 5.33 -7.20 21.62
C PRO A 111 5.48 -5.76 22.12
N ILE A 112 4.42 -5.22 22.71
CA ILE A 112 4.42 -3.89 23.31
C ILE A 112 5.43 -3.92 24.47
N PRO A 113 6.41 -3.01 24.52
CA PRO A 113 7.37 -2.99 25.61
C PRO A 113 6.63 -2.78 26.94
N PRO A 114 7.06 -3.45 28.03
CA PRO A 114 6.44 -3.26 29.33
C PRO A 114 6.55 -1.80 29.77
N ILE A 115 5.50 -1.30 30.43
CA ILE A 115 5.53 0.02 31.06
C ILE A 115 6.72 0.09 32.03
N GLY A 116 7.50 1.16 31.92
CA GLY A 116 8.63 1.41 32.81
C GLY A 116 8.19 1.50 34.26
N ILE A 117 9.12 1.20 35.18
CA ILE A 117 8.87 1.28 36.62
C ILE A 117 8.57 2.74 36.98
N ASN A 118 7.54 2.96 37.80
CA ASN A 118 7.16 4.30 38.24
C ASN A 118 8.38 5.00 38.89
N PRO A 119 8.86 6.14 38.36
CA PRO A 119 10.03 6.82 38.89
C PRO A 119 9.82 7.47 40.27
N PHE A 120 8.60 7.40 40.82
CA PHE A 120 8.24 7.95 42.14
C PHE A 120 7.91 6.87 43.20
N CYS A 121 8.18 5.59 42.91
CA CYS A 121 8.01 4.48 43.87
C CYS A 121 9.35 4.01 44.45
#